data_AF-A0A7S0X1Y2-F1
#
_entry.id   AF-A0A7S0X1Y2-F1
#
_cell.length_a   1.000
_cell.length_b   1.000
_cell.length_c   1.000
_cell.angle_alpha   90.00
_cell.angle_beta   90.00
_cell.angle_gamma   90.00
#
_symmetry.space_group_name_H-M   'P 1'
#
loop_
_entity.id
_entity.type
_entity.pdbx_description
1 polymer ?
#
loop_
_entity_poly.entity_id
_entity_poly.type
_entity_poly.pdbx_seq_one_letter_code
_entity_poly.pdbx_strand_id
1 'polypeptide(L)'
;LEKDADVNAVAKDGCGNESTPLWLAAMALHEGVQGMEGGLELAKLLLEKDADVDAVGKDEDGMESTPLYWAASAVHDADVEDDGLELAKLLLEKDADVNAVAKDGCGNESTPLWLAAMALHEGVQGMEGGLEL
;
A
#
# COMPACT_ATOMS: atom_id res chain seq x y z
N LEU A 1 13.55 -11.73 -14.52
CA LEU A 1 13.18 -12.72 -13.51
C LEU A 1 13.66 -14.09 -13.98
N GLU A 2 14.67 -14.64 -13.31
CA GLU A 2 15.08 -16.02 -13.52
C GLU A 2 13.87 -16.95 -13.25
N LYS A 3 13.77 -18.07 -13.96
CA LYS A 3 12.57 -18.93 -13.98
C LYS A 3 12.22 -19.58 -12.63
N ASP A 4 13.05 -19.39 -11.60
CA ASP A 4 12.94 -20.03 -10.29
C ASP A 4 12.84 -19.02 -9.12
N ALA A 5 12.67 -17.71 -9.40
CA ALA A 5 12.48 -16.73 -8.34
C ALA A 5 11.07 -16.87 -7.73
N ASP A 6 11.00 -17.12 -6.43
CA ASP A 6 9.74 -17.12 -5.67
C ASP A 6 9.24 -15.67 -5.51
N VAL A 7 8.16 -15.35 -6.22
CA VAL A 7 7.53 -14.02 -6.21
C VAL A 7 6.97 -13.65 -4.82
N ASN A 8 6.72 -14.64 -3.97
CA ASN A 8 6.18 -14.49 -2.62
C ASN A 8 7.23 -14.68 -1.53
N ALA A 9 8.52 -14.68 -1.90
CA ALA A 9 9.60 -14.81 -0.94
C ALA A 9 9.50 -13.72 0.14
N VAL A 10 9.40 -14.13 1.41
CA VAL A 10 9.50 -13.21 2.54
C VAL A 10 10.98 -12.92 2.77
N ALA A 11 11.35 -11.64 2.67
CA ALA A 11 12.72 -11.17 2.86
C ALA A 11 12.82 -10.25 4.08
N LYS A 12 14.01 -10.18 4.67
CA LYS A 12 14.38 -9.20 5.69
C LYS A 12 15.21 -8.09 5.08
N ASP A 13 14.82 -6.85 5.31
CA ASP A 13 15.68 -5.73 4.99
C ASP A 13 16.78 -5.52 6.06
N GLY A 14 17.59 -4.47 5.89
CA GLY A 14 18.67 -4.13 6.82
C GLY A 14 18.19 -3.71 8.22
N CYS A 15 16.92 -3.32 8.35
CA CYS A 15 16.26 -2.93 9.59
C CYS A 15 15.61 -4.12 10.29
N GLY A 16 15.45 -5.24 9.58
CA GLY A 16 14.85 -6.49 10.09
C GLY A 16 13.38 -6.65 9.74
N ASN A 17 12.82 -5.76 8.91
CA ASN A 17 11.44 -5.77 8.46
C ASN A 17 11.21 -6.98 7.56
N GLU A 18 10.14 -7.74 7.82
CA GLU A 18 9.79 -8.92 7.05
C GLU A 18 8.71 -8.57 6.04
N SER A 19 9.00 -8.68 4.74
CA SER A 19 8.02 -8.32 3.72
C SER A 19 8.12 -9.18 2.47
N THR A 20 7.03 -9.23 1.71
CA THR A 20 7.01 -9.77 0.34
C THR A 20 7.30 -8.66 -0.66
N PRO A 21 7.75 -9.01 -1.89
CA PRO A 21 7.97 -8.01 -2.94
C PRO A 21 6.74 -7.15 -3.24
N LEU A 22 5.53 -7.74 -3.22
CA LEU A 22 4.29 -7.01 -3.50
C LEU A 22 3.95 -6.03 -2.37
N TRP A 23 4.10 -6.47 -1.12
CA TRP A 23 3.92 -5.60 0.04
C TRP A 23 4.88 -4.42 0.00
N LEU A 24 6.16 -4.67 -0.30
CA LEU A 24 7.18 -3.63 -0.35
C LEU A 24 6.92 -2.63 -1.47
N ALA A 25 6.47 -3.09 -2.63
CA ALA A 25 6.09 -2.22 -3.75
C ALA A 25 4.90 -1.31 -3.39
N ALA A 26 3.91 -1.84 -2.67
CA ALA A 26 2.77 -1.06 -2.20
C ALA A 26 3.16 -0.04 -1.12
N MET A 27 3.98 -0.43 -0.15
CA MET A 27 4.51 0.46 0.89
C MET A 27 5.33 1.60 0.30
N ALA A 28 6.15 1.31 -0.73
CA ALA A 28 6.97 2.30 -1.40
C ALA A 28 6.17 3.41 -2.09
N LEU A 29 4.92 3.13 -2.52
CA LEU A 29 4.02 4.15 -3.06
C LEU A 29 3.60 5.16 -1.98
N HIS A 30 3.35 4.69 -0.76
CA HIS A 30 2.90 5.56 0.33
C HIS A 30 4.04 6.44 0.89
N GLU A 31 5.25 5.92 1.01
CA GLU A 31 6.32 6.65 1.71
C GLU A 31 7.09 7.66 0.84
N GLY A 32 6.76 7.85 -0.44
CA GLY A 32 7.47 8.82 -1.29
C GLY A 32 9.01 8.66 -1.22
N VAL A 33 9.48 7.43 -0.95
CA VAL A 33 10.89 7.15 -0.67
C VAL A 33 11.68 7.62 -1.89
N GLN A 34 12.46 8.69 -1.73
CA GLN A 34 13.19 9.30 -2.83
C GLN A 34 14.05 8.23 -3.52
N GLY A 35 13.69 7.89 -4.76
CA GLY A 35 14.35 6.85 -5.55
C GLY A 35 13.55 5.57 -5.79
N MET A 36 12.32 5.46 -5.28
CA MET A 36 11.37 4.39 -5.63
C MET A 36 10.25 4.88 -6.57
N GLU A 37 10.61 5.67 -7.57
CA GLU A 37 9.72 5.88 -8.73
C GLU A 37 9.45 4.51 -9.38
N GLY A 38 8.17 4.17 -9.58
CA GLY A 38 7.78 2.92 -10.23
C GLY A 38 7.26 1.80 -9.32
N GLY A 39 6.90 2.11 -8.07
CA GLY A 39 6.26 1.15 -7.16
C GLY A 39 5.00 0.52 -7.76
N LEU A 40 4.19 1.30 -8.49
CA LEU A 40 3.00 0.85 -9.19
C LEU A 40 3.34 -0.14 -10.32
N GLU A 41 4.31 0.18 -11.18
CA GLU A 41 4.77 -0.70 -12.26
C GLU A 41 5.34 -2.02 -11.72
N LEU A 42 6.08 -1.95 -10.61
CA LEU A 42 6.59 -3.14 -9.95
C LEU A 42 5.45 -3.99 -9.37
N ALA A 43 4.48 -3.38 -8.69
CA ALA A 43 3.32 -4.08 -8.16
C ALA A 43 2.50 -4.74 -9.28
N LYS A 44 2.25 -4.03 -10.40
CA LYS A 44 1.62 -4.58 -11.61
C LYS A 44 2.35 -5.83 -12.11
N LEU A 45 3.68 -5.76 -12.26
CA LEU A 45 4.50 -6.89 -12.71
C LEU A 45 4.42 -8.08 -11.75
N LEU A 46 4.41 -7.84 -10.44
CA LEU A 46 4.31 -8.88 -9.43
C LEU A 46 2.93 -9.56 -9.46
N LEU A 47 1.86 -8.78 -9.60
CA LEU A 47 0.49 -9.28 -9.76
C LEU A 47 0.29 -10.09 -11.05
N GLU A 48 1.01 -9.76 -12.13
CA GLU A 48 1.08 -10.57 -13.35
C GLU A 48 1.83 -11.89 -13.15
N LYS A 49 2.64 -12.00 -12.09
CA LYS A 49 3.38 -13.20 -11.71
C LYS A 49 2.73 -13.99 -10.59
N ASP A 50 1.44 -13.76 -10.34
CA ASP A 50 0.67 -14.45 -9.30
C ASP A 50 1.25 -14.22 -7.89
N ALA A 51 1.75 -13.01 -7.63
CA ALA A 51 2.04 -12.57 -6.27
C ALA A 51 0.79 -12.70 -5.38
N ASP A 52 0.99 -13.12 -4.14
CA ASP A 52 -0.06 -13.24 -3.13
C ASP A 52 -0.55 -11.84 -2.75
N VAL A 53 -1.80 -11.56 -3.13
CA VAL A 53 -2.45 -10.25 -2.98
C VAL A 53 -2.68 -9.86 -1.52
N ASP A 54 -2.82 -10.87 -0.66
CA ASP A 54 -3.07 -10.71 0.78
C ASP A 54 -1.79 -10.95 1.59
N ALA A 55 -0.63 -10.95 0.93
CA ALA A 55 0.65 -11.13 1.60
C ALA A 55 0.83 -10.13 2.74
N VAL A 56 1.20 -10.63 3.92
CA VAL A 56 1.44 -9.78 5.09
C VAL A 56 2.90 -9.41 5.15
N GLY A 57 3.17 -8.11 5.28
CA GLY A 57 4.48 -7.59 5.63
C GLY A 57 4.46 -6.89 6.98
N LYS A 58 5.66 -6.62 7.51
CA LYS A 58 5.93 -5.99 8.79
C LYS A 58 6.88 -4.82 8.59
N ASP A 59 6.51 -3.66 9.10
CA ASP A 59 7.37 -2.49 9.15
C ASP A 59 8.32 -2.50 10.37
N GLU A 60 9.07 -1.41 10.55
CA GLU A 60 10.07 -1.23 11.61
C GLU A 60 9.47 -1.26 13.03
N ASP A 61 8.19 -0.91 13.15
CA ASP A 61 7.44 -0.96 14.41
C ASP A 61 6.84 -2.36 14.65
N GLY A 62 7.06 -3.30 13.72
CA GLY A 62 6.52 -4.65 13.75
C GLY A 62 5.03 -4.71 13.44
N MET A 63 4.47 -3.66 12.84
CA MET A 63 3.06 -3.61 12.48
C MET A 63 2.81 -4.42 11.21
N GLU A 64 1.82 -5.30 11.27
CA GLU A 64 1.42 -6.14 10.15
C GLU A 64 0.41 -5.40 9.28
N SER A 65 0.59 -5.49 7.96
CA SER A 65 -0.31 -4.89 6.98
C SER A 65 -0.28 -5.65 5.66
N THR A 66 -1.24 -5.36 4.78
CA THR A 66 -1.36 -5.94 3.43
C THR A 66 -1.02 -4.91 2.35
N PRO A 67 -0.73 -5.33 1.10
CA PRO A 67 -0.58 -4.41 -0.03
C PRO A 67 -1.77 -3.46 -0.18
N LEU A 68 -2.99 -3.95 0.03
CA LEU A 68 -4.21 -3.15 -0.09
C LEU A 68 -4.30 -2.06 0.98
N TYR A 69 -3.78 -2.31 2.19
CA TYR A 69 -3.70 -1.29 3.24
C TYR A 69 -2.84 -0.11 2.80
N TRP A 70 -1.63 -0.36 2.28
CA TRP A 70 -0.75 0.70 1.80
C TRP A 70 -1.30 1.43 0.58
N ALA A 71 -1.90 0.70 -0.37
CA ALA A 71 -2.56 1.31 -1.52
C ALA A 71 -3.69 2.27 -1.10
N ALA A 72 -4.50 1.87 -0.12
CA ALA A 72 -5.56 2.73 0.44
C ALA A 72 -4.99 3.94 1.21
N SER A 73 -3.89 3.76 1.95
CA SER A 73 -3.19 4.84 2.64
C SER A 73 -2.62 5.87 1.66
N ALA A 74 -2.07 5.42 0.53
CA ALA A 74 -1.48 6.30 -0.49
C ALA A 74 -2.51 7.22 -1.17
N VAL A 75 -3.80 6.89 -1.16
CA VAL A 75 -4.86 7.76 -1.69
C VAL A 75 -5.00 9.07 -0.90
N HIS A 76 -4.51 9.12 0.34
CA HIS A 76 -4.47 10.36 1.12
C HIS A 76 -3.38 11.34 0.69
N ASP A 77 -2.38 10.87 -0.06
CA ASP A 77 -1.25 11.69 -0.48
C ASP A 77 -1.50 12.26 -1.88
N ALA A 78 -1.58 13.59 -1.96
CA ALA A 78 -1.90 14.32 -3.19
C ALA A 78 -0.88 14.10 -4.33
N ASP A 79 0.36 13.70 -4.00
CA ASP A 79 1.40 13.46 -5.01
C ASP A 79 1.27 12.08 -5.66
N VAL A 80 0.61 11.13 -5.00
CA VAL A 80 0.50 9.72 -5.42
C VAL A 80 -0.92 9.16 -5.39
N GLU A 81 -1.94 10.04 -5.29
CA GLU A 81 -3.36 9.63 -5.15
C GLU A 81 -3.82 8.73 -6.31
N ASP A 82 -3.40 9.06 -7.54
CA ASP A 82 -3.76 8.32 -8.75
C ASP A 82 -3.13 6.92 -8.77
N ASP A 83 -1.86 6.82 -8.36
CA ASP A 83 -1.11 5.56 -8.33
C ASP A 83 -1.63 4.64 -7.21
N GLY A 84 -1.91 5.20 -6.02
CA GLY A 84 -2.54 4.50 -4.92
C GLY A 84 -3.93 3.97 -5.30
N LEU A 85 -4.74 4.81 -5.96
CA LEU A 85 -6.06 4.44 -6.44
C LEU A 85 -6.00 3.35 -7.52
N GLU A 86 -5.04 3.44 -8.45
CA GLU A 86 -4.85 2.43 -9.49
C GLU A 86 -4.41 1.08 -8.87
N LEU A 87 -3.45 1.09 -7.94
CA LEU A 87 -3.03 -0.14 -7.27
C LEU A 87 -4.17 -0.76 -6.45
N ALA A 88 -4.95 0.04 -5.72
CA ALA A 88 -6.09 -0.44 -4.96
C ALA A 88 -7.11 -1.15 -5.88
N LYS A 89 -7.43 -0.57 -7.04
CA LYS A 89 -8.32 -1.21 -8.02
C LYS A 89 -7.77 -2.54 -8.51
N LEU A 90 -6.48 -2.61 -8.86
CA LEU A 90 -5.84 -3.85 -9.32
C LEU A 90 -5.85 -4.95 -8.26
N LEU A 91 -5.60 -4.61 -7.00
CA LEU A 91 -5.66 -5.56 -5.89
C LEU A 91 -7.08 -6.07 -5.67
N LEU A 92 -8.09 -5.19 -5.74
CA LEU A 92 -9.51 -5.57 -5.65
C LEU A 92 -9.96 -6.45 -6.82
N GLU A 93 -9.50 -6.18 -8.05
CA GLU A 93 -9.75 -7.03 -9.22
C GLU A 93 -9.17 -8.44 -9.06
N LYS A 94 -8.19 -8.60 -8.17
CA LYS A 94 -7.56 -9.87 -7.81
C LYS A 94 -8.07 -10.45 -6.49
N ASP A 95 -9.24 -10.00 -6.02
CA ASP A 95 -9.94 -10.48 -4.82
C ASP A 95 -9.20 -10.24 -3.48
N ALA A 96 -8.39 -9.18 -3.37
CA ALA A 96 -7.74 -8.81 -2.11
C ALA A 96 -8.75 -8.57 -0.97
N ASP A 97 -8.41 -9.01 0.26
CA ASP A 97 -9.27 -8.89 1.42
C ASP A 97 -9.37 -7.44 1.92
N VAL A 98 -10.54 -6.84 1.67
CA VAL A 98 -10.89 -5.48 2.10
C VAL A 98 -11.06 -5.32 3.61
N ASN A 99 -11.16 -6.43 4.34
CA ASN A 99 -11.37 -6.45 5.79
C ASN A 99 -10.09 -6.78 6.57
N ALA A 100 -8.95 -6.93 5.89
CA ALA A 100 -7.67 -7.14 6.55
C ALA A 100 -7.43 -6.02 7.57
N VAL A 101 -7.23 -6.40 8.83
CA VAL A 101 -6.98 -5.45 9.91
C VAL A 101 -5.48 -5.21 10.00
N ALA A 102 -5.09 -3.95 9.92
CA ALA A 102 -3.73 -3.49 10.14
C ALA A 102 -3.70 -2.46 11.27
N LYS A 103 -2.50 -2.18 11.77
CA LYS A 103 -2.27 -1.17 12.81
C LYS A 103 -1.47 -0.02 12.27
N ASP A 104 -1.90 1.20 12.60
CA ASP A 104 -1.08 2.39 12.37
C ASP A 104 0.05 2.50 13.41
N GLY A 105 0.97 3.46 13.22
CA GLY A 105 2.05 3.72 14.17
C GLY A 105 1.59 4.20 15.56
N CYS A 106 0.30 4.52 15.72
CA CYS A 106 -0.33 4.84 17.00
C CYS A 106 -0.98 3.62 17.66
N GLY A 107 -0.94 2.45 17.01
CA GLY A 107 -1.55 1.20 17.46
C GLY A 107 -3.06 1.11 17.25
N ASN A 108 -3.65 2.02 16.48
CA ASN A 108 -5.07 1.94 16.12
C ASN A 108 -5.26 0.90 15.03
N GLU A 109 -6.26 0.05 15.23
CA GLU A 109 -6.67 -0.92 14.22
C GLU A 109 -7.53 -0.24 13.16
N SER A 110 -7.21 -0.48 11.90
CA SER A 110 -7.99 0.02 10.76
C SER A 110 -7.99 -0.99 9.63
N THR A 111 -8.92 -0.81 8.69
CA THR A 111 -9.01 -1.61 7.47
C THR A 111 -8.71 -0.75 6.24
N PRO A 112 -8.29 -1.34 5.12
CA PRO A 112 -8.12 -0.59 3.88
C PRO A 112 -9.39 0.17 3.47
N LEU A 113 -10.57 -0.42 3.69
CA LEU A 113 -11.85 0.23 3.40
C LEU A 113 -12.11 1.45 4.31
N TRP A 114 -11.70 1.37 5.58
CA TRP A 114 -11.79 2.49 6.51
C TRP A 114 -10.92 3.66 6.07
N LEU A 115 -9.66 3.39 5.67
CA LEU A 115 -8.75 4.41 5.14
C LEU A 115 -9.29 5.06 3.87
N ALA A 116 -9.73 4.27 2.89
CA ALA A 116 -10.32 4.79 1.66
C ALA A 116 -11.55 5.69 1.92
N ALA A 117 -12.38 5.34 2.91
CA ALA A 117 -13.51 6.16 3.33
C ALA A 117 -13.08 7.46 4.02
N MET A 118 -12.01 7.43 4.83
CA MET A 118 -11.43 8.62 5.43
C MET A 118 -10.84 9.56 4.37
N ALA A 119 -10.12 9.04 3.37
CA ALA A 119 -9.53 9.84 2.29
C ALA A 119 -10.58 10.66 1.54
N LEU A 120 -11.73 10.05 1.23
CA LEU A 120 -12.85 10.74 0.61
C LEU A 120 -13.48 11.80 1.52
N HIS A 121 -13.52 11.57 2.83
CA HIS A 121 -14.06 12.55 3.78
C HIS A 121 -13.12 13.74 3.98
N GLU A 122 -11.81 13.51 4.05
CA GLU A 122 -10.80 14.56 4.24
C GLU A 122 -10.50 15.33 2.95
N GLY A 123 -10.53 14.66 1.79
CA GLY A 123 -10.46 15.31 0.48
C GLY A 123 -11.62 16.29 0.23
N VAL A 124 -12.76 16.12 0.91
CA VAL A 124 -13.86 17.09 0.92
C VAL A 124 -13.55 18.31 1.79
N GLN A 125 -12.74 18.17 2.85
CA GLN A 125 -12.33 19.31 3.69
C GLN A 125 -11.12 20.07 3.11
N GLY A 126 -10.31 19.43 2.26
CA GLY A 126 -9.20 20.08 1.54
C GLY A 126 -9.63 21.11 0.48
N MET A 127 -10.91 21.12 0.07
CA MET A 127 -11.45 22.10 -0.87
C MET A 127 -12.16 23.32 -0.23
N GLU A 128 -12.29 23.38 1.10
CA GLU A 128 -12.94 24.53 1.79
C GLU A 128 -11.96 25.50 2.48
N GLY A 129 -10.63 25.35 2.29
CA GLY A 129 -9.64 26.22 2.93
C GLY A 129 -8.96 27.29 2.05
N GLY A 130 -9.34 27.41 0.77
CA GLY A 130 -8.53 28.12 -0.24
C GLY A 130 -9.06 29.45 -0.78
N LEU A 131 -10.19 29.98 -0.30
CA LEU A 131 -10.71 31.29 -0.72
C LEU A 131 -11.47 32.01 0.41
N GLU A 132 -10.74 32.79 1.21
CA GLU A 132 -11.17 33.96 2.00
C GLU A 132 -9.89 34.47 2.71
N LEU A 133 -9.29 35.65 2.50
CA LEU A 133 -9.64 36.98 1.97
C LEU A 133 -8.46 37.57 1.17
#